data_AF-A0A8T5RV42-F1
#
_entry.id   AF-A0A8T5RV42-F1
#
_cell.length_a   1.000
_cell.length_b   1.000
_cell.length_c   1.000
_cell.angle_alpha   90.00
_cell.angle_beta   90.00
_cell.angle_gamma   90.00
#
_symmetry.space_group_name_H-M   'P 1'
#
loop_
_entity.id
_entity.type
_entity.pdbx_description
1 polymer ?
#
loop_
_entity_poly.entity_id
_entity_poly.type
_entity_poly.pdbx_seq_one_letter_code
_entity_poly.pdbx_strand_id
1 'polypeptide(L)' 'MSEEEIICENCGENSNTLIFECGDCNNPLCDMCANICKNCGSHYCDSCYHDHKKNCK' A
#
# COMPACT_ATOMS: atom_id res chain seq x y z
N MET A 1 4.59 2.29 27.53
CA MET A 1 4.15 1.42 26.42
C MET A 1 4.94 1.91 25.24
N SER A 2 6.00 1.19 24.87
CA SER A 2 6.87 1.59 23.77
C SER A 2 6.12 1.24 22.50
N GLU A 3 5.54 2.23 21.83
CA GLU A 3 5.03 2.06 20.47
C GLU A 3 6.26 1.70 19.63
N GLU A 4 6.38 0.43 19.23
CA GLU A 4 7.42 0.01 18.28
C GLU A 4 7.16 0.81 16.99
N GLU A 5 8.01 1.79 16.76
CA GLU A 5 8.07 2.62 15.56
C GLU A 5 8.46 1.72 14.38
N ILE A 6 7.47 1.02 13.80
CA ILE A 6 7.67 0.25 12.58
C ILE A 6 7.82 1.26 11.44
N ILE A 7 9.08 1.48 11.07
CA ILE A 7 9.42 2.30 9.91
C ILE A 7 9.01 1.53 8.66
N CYS A 8 8.14 2.12 7.87
CA CYS A 8 7.83 1.63 6.53
C CYS A 8 9.11 1.69 5.68
N GLU A 9 9.71 0.53 5.38
CA GLU A 9 10.97 0.46 4.62
C GLU A 9 10.86 1.04 3.21
N ASN A 10 9.65 1.11 2.64
CA ASN A 10 9.42 1.67 1.31
C ASN A 10 9.37 3.20 1.28
N CYS A 11 8.97 3.85 2.38
CA CYS A 11 8.66 5.28 2.41
C CYS A 11 9.52 6.06 3.42
N GLY A 12 10.19 5.37 4.34
CA GLY A 12 11.14 5.97 5.28
C GLY A 12 10.51 6.88 6.34
N GLU A 13 9.18 7.01 6.38
CA GLU A 13 8.46 7.79 7.37
C GLU A 13 7.69 6.90 8.36
N ASN A 14 7.85 7.28 9.63
CA ASN A 14 7.17 6.80 10.84
C ASN A 14 5.70 7.28 10.84
N SER A 15 4.71 6.78 11.56
CA SER A 15 4.56 5.86 12.71
C SER A 15 3.05 5.51 12.74
N ASN A 16 2.64 4.26 13.03
CA ASN A 16 1.25 3.76 12.95
C ASN A 16 0.66 3.57 11.53
N THR A 17 1.42 3.03 10.59
CA THR A 17 0.86 2.68 9.27
C THR A 17 0.27 1.27 9.28
N LEU A 18 -1.02 1.16 9.01
CA LEU A 18 -1.65 -0.12 8.65
C LEU A 18 -0.90 -0.69 7.43
N ILE A 19 -0.45 -1.94 7.56
CA ILE A 19 0.17 -2.66 6.45
C ILE A 19 -0.94 -3.33 5.65
N PHE A 20 -1.01 -2.99 4.37
CA PHE A 20 -1.87 -3.61 3.38
C PHE A 20 -1.05 -4.50 2.47
N GLU A 21 -1.70 -5.51 1.90
CA GLU A 21 -1.08 -6.34 0.88
C GLU A 21 -1.50 -5.84 -0.50
N CYS A 22 -0.53 -5.69 -1.41
CA CYS A 22 -0.82 -5.35 -2.80
C CYS A 22 -1.66 -6.45 -3.44
N GLY A 23 -2.83 -6.12 -3.98
CA GLY A 23 -3.74 -7.10 -4.58
C GLY A 23 -3.22 -7.79 -5.85
N ASP A 24 -2.08 -7.37 -6.41
CA ASP A 24 -1.47 -7.97 -7.60
C ASP A 24 -0.17 -8.72 -7.28
N CYS A 25 0.79 -8.06 -6.64
CA CYS A 25 2.10 -8.66 -6.36
C CYS A 25 2.28 -9.19 -4.94
N ASN A 26 1.25 -9.06 -4.09
CA ASN A 26 1.29 -9.42 -2.66
C ASN A 26 2.43 -8.76 -1.87
N ASN A 27 3.02 -7.68 -2.38
CA ASN A 27 4.01 -6.94 -1.63
C ASN A 27 3.33 -6.22 -0.46
N PRO A 28 3.97 -6.19 0.73
CA PRO A 28 3.49 -5.40 1.85
C PRO A 28 3.66 -3.92 1.55
N LEU A 29 2.59 -3.16 1.76
CA LEU A 29 2.49 -1.72 1.51
C LEU A 29 2.01 -1.03 2.77
N CYS A 30 2.59 0.13 3.06
CA CYS A 30 2.06 1.01 4.07
C CYS A 30 0.81 1.74 3.55
N ASP A 31 -0.07 2.25 4.41
CA ASP A 31 -1.21 3.12 4.01
C ASP A 31 -0.79 4.25 3.06
N MET A 32 0.36 4.91 3.31
CA MET A 32 0.88 5.97 2.43
C MET A 32 1.38 5.46 1.06
N CYS A 33 1.79 4.19 0.99
CA CYS A 33 2.36 3.52 -0.18
C CYS A 33 1.29 2.80 -1.00
N ALA A 34 0.16 2.53 -0.35
CA ALA A 34 -0.95 1.76 -0.87
C ALA A 34 -1.90 2.68 -1.61
N ASN A 35 -1.92 2.55 -2.94
CA ASN A 35 -2.90 3.21 -3.77
C ASN A 35 -4.21 2.40 -3.78
N ILE A 36 -5.29 2.99 -3.28
CA ILE A 36 -6.60 2.36 -3.26
C ILE A 36 -7.29 2.58 -4.61
N CYS A 37 -7.66 1.47 -5.26
CA CYS A 37 -8.47 1.54 -6.47
C CYS A 37 -9.93 1.82 -6.11
N LYS A 38 -10.48 2.95 -6.58
CA LYS A 38 -11.87 3.35 -6.31
C LYS A 38 -12.92 2.44 -6.98
N ASN A 39 -12.51 1.65 -7.97
CA ASN A 39 -13.42 0.74 -8.67
C ASN A 39 -13.57 -0.60 -7.94
N CYS A 40 -12.49 -1.18 -7.41
CA CYS A 40 -12.51 -2.48 -6.75
C CYS A 40 -12.31 -2.43 -5.22
N GLY A 41 -11.81 -1.33 -4.68
CA GLY A 41 -11.51 -1.17 -3.25
C GLY A 41 -10.21 -1.82 -2.77
N SER A 42 -9.44 -2.46 -3.68
CA SER A 42 -8.17 -3.11 -3.35
C SER A 42 -7.01 -2.12 -3.28
N HIS A 43 -6.01 -2.48 -2.46
CA HIS A 43 -4.78 -1.72 -2.25
C HIS A 43 -3.70 -2.21 -3.22
N TYR A 44 -2.98 -1.29 -3.85
CA TYR A 44 -1.95 -1.60 -4.83
C TYR A 44 -0.71 -0.73 -4.64
N CYS A 45 0.47 -1.26 -5.00
CA CYS A 45 1.69 -0.45 -5.03
C CYS A 45 1.63 0.51 -6.23
N ASP A 46 2.44 1.56 -6.25
CA ASP A 46 2.45 2.54 -7.36
C ASP A 46 2.51 1.89 -8.75
N SER A 47 3.41 0.92 -8.93
CA SER A 47 3.57 0.20 -10.21
C SER A 47 2.33 -0.62 -10.57
N CYS A 48 1.82 -1.44 -9.65
CA CYS A 48 0.65 -2.28 -9.89
C CYS A 48 -0.62 -1.43 -10.04
N TYR A 49 -0.76 -0.36 -9.26
CA TYR A 49 -1.91 0.55 -9.36
C TYR A 49 -1.98 1.21 -10.73
N HIS A 50 -0.84 1.61 -11.30
CA HIS A 50 -0.80 2.24 -12.60
C HIS A 50 -1.21 1.28 -13.73
N ASP A 51 -0.86 0.01 -13.62
CA ASP A 51 -1.30 -1.04 -14.55
C ASP A 51 -2.78 -1.40 -14.32
N HIS A 52 -3.13 -1.69 -13.06
CA HIS A 52 -4.47 -2.06 -12.63
C HIS A 52 -5.50 -0.98 -13.00
N LYS A 53 -5.22 0.31 -12.76
CA LYS A 53 -6.14 1.41 -13.08
C LYS A 53 -6.49 1.50 -14.57
N LYS A 54 -5.60 1.04 -15.47
CA LYS A 54 -5.89 0.99 -16.91
C LYS A 54 -6.81 -0.17 -17.28
N ASN A 55 -6.73 -1.26 -16.54
CA ASN A 55 -7.46 -2.51 -16.80
C ASN A 55 -8.75 -2.65 -15.97
N CYS A 56 -8.83 -1.97 -14.82
CA CYS A 56 -9.96 -2.00 -13.90
C CYS A 56 -11.08 -1.06 -14.38
N LYS A 57 -12.06 -1.64 -15.07
CA LYS A 57 -13.26 -0.96 -15.58
C LYS A 57 -14.44 -1.08 -14.63
#